data_AF-A0A948JK12-F1
#
_entry.id   AF-A0A948JK12-F1
#
_cell.length_a   1.000
_cell.length_b   1.000
_cell.length_c   1.000
_cell.angle_alpha   90.00
_cell.angle_beta   90.00
_cell.angle_gamma   90.00
#
_symmetry.space_group_name_H-M   'P 1'
#
loop_
_entity.id
_entity.type
_entity.pdbx_description
1 polymer ?
#
loop_
_entity_poly.entity_id
_entity_poly.type
_entity_poly.pdbx_seq_one_letter_code
_entity_poly.pdbx_strand_id
1 'polypeptide(L)'
;MSSVAVLPLLEQSLGHLATSIAGATAVFHQYKLDFCCGGKQSLADALAKKQLDPAAVLSALEQLQQQDISFTDWRSKPVKELIAYILERFHERHRRQLPELIRLARRVEHVHIDDPQCPTGLTDHLDDMYQELESHMMKEEQILFPMLAGGIYPSGPISVMEEEHLQHGDALEVLDKLTNNITLPADACNTWTALYLGLKELKEDLMQHILLENEILFVQWHDKPAHGAEGQVCCGSCQ
;
A
#
# COMPACT_ATOMS: atom_id res chain seq x y z
N MET A 1 -12.83 -35.15 0.67
CA MET A 1 -13.09 -33.75 0.28
C MET A 1 -12.91 -32.90 1.51
N SER A 2 -11.72 -32.32 1.70
CA SER A 2 -11.48 -31.44 2.85
C SER A 2 -12.13 -30.10 2.57
N SER A 3 -13.27 -29.85 3.23
CA SER A 3 -13.85 -28.53 3.36
C SER A 3 -12.89 -27.70 4.21
N VAL A 4 -12.02 -26.91 3.59
CA VAL A 4 -11.27 -25.86 4.30
C VAL A 4 -12.33 -24.92 4.86
N ALA A 5 -12.42 -24.80 6.18
CA ALA A 5 -13.34 -23.86 6.81
C ALA A 5 -12.95 -22.45 6.34
N VAL A 6 -13.83 -21.80 5.58
CA VAL A 6 -13.68 -20.39 5.24
C VAL A 6 -13.82 -19.62 6.56
N LEU A 7 -12.73 -19.00 7.02
CA LEU A 7 -12.78 -18.14 8.20
C LEU A 7 -13.83 -17.03 7.97
N PRO A 8 -14.69 -16.73 8.95
CA PRO A 8 -15.59 -15.58 8.86
C PRO A 8 -14.81 -14.30 8.53
N LEU A 9 -15.36 -13.41 7.69
CA LEU A 9 -14.67 -12.18 7.24
C LEU A 9 -14.13 -11.33 8.41
N LEU A 10 -14.83 -11.33 9.55
CA LEU A 10 -14.42 -10.60 10.76
C LEU A 10 -13.10 -11.10 11.37
N GLU A 11 -12.79 -12.38 11.22
CA GLU A 11 -11.58 -12.99 11.77
C GLU A 11 -10.38 -12.87 10.82
N GLN A 12 -10.61 -12.51 9.56
CA GLN A 12 -9.56 -12.31 8.57
C GLN A 12 -8.86 -10.97 8.78
N SER A 13 -7.57 -10.90 8.43
CA SER A 13 -6.79 -9.66 8.53
C SER A 13 -7.20 -8.66 7.43
N LEU A 14 -7.08 -7.36 7.71
CA LEU A 14 -7.38 -6.31 6.74
C LEU A 14 -6.53 -6.48 5.47
N GLY A 15 -5.25 -6.79 5.61
CA GLY A 15 -4.33 -6.99 4.51
C GLY A 15 -4.72 -8.18 3.63
N HIS A 16 -5.12 -9.29 4.24
CA HIS A 16 -5.62 -10.46 3.51
C HIS A 16 -6.89 -10.13 2.71
N LEU A 17 -7.86 -9.46 3.35
CA LEU A 17 -9.10 -9.06 2.68
C LEU A 17 -8.84 -8.08 1.53
N ALA A 18 -7.97 -7.08 1.75
CA ALA A 18 -7.62 -6.06 0.77
C ALA A 18 -6.98 -6.62 -0.51
N THR A 19 -6.28 -7.75 -0.38
CA THR A 19 -5.55 -8.41 -1.47
C THR A 19 -6.28 -9.64 -2.01
N SER A 20 -7.43 -10.02 -1.46
CA SER A 20 -8.19 -11.20 -1.86
C SER A 20 -9.62 -10.89 -2.33
N ILE A 21 -10.12 -9.67 -2.07
CA ILE A 21 -11.43 -9.21 -2.51
C ILE A 21 -11.24 -7.96 -3.38
N ALA A 22 -11.61 -8.06 -4.65
CA ALA A 22 -11.56 -6.93 -5.57
C ALA A 22 -12.41 -5.76 -5.03
N GLY A 23 -11.81 -4.57 -4.92
CA GLY A 23 -12.48 -3.37 -4.43
C GLY A 23 -12.52 -3.21 -2.90
N ALA A 24 -12.01 -4.17 -2.12
CA ALA A 24 -12.04 -4.07 -0.65
C ALA A 24 -11.25 -2.87 -0.11
N THR A 25 -10.15 -2.47 -0.78
CA THR A 25 -9.38 -1.28 -0.42
C THR A 25 -10.22 0.00 -0.45
N ALA A 26 -11.17 0.13 -1.39
CA ALA A 26 -12.07 1.27 -1.47
C ALA A 26 -13.06 1.30 -0.29
N VAL A 27 -13.57 0.13 0.12
CA VAL A 27 -14.41 0.00 1.33
C VAL A 27 -13.60 0.41 2.55
N PHE A 28 -12.39 -0.13 2.72
CA PHE A 28 -11.54 0.20 3.86
C PHE A 28 -11.18 1.68 3.91
N HIS A 29 -10.90 2.31 2.77
CA HIS A 29 -10.67 3.74 2.68
C HIS A 29 -11.89 4.55 3.13
N GLN A 30 -13.10 4.17 2.71
CA GLN A 30 -14.35 4.83 3.13
C GLN A 30 -14.53 4.81 4.66
N TYR A 31 -14.16 3.71 5.31
CA TYR A 31 -14.23 3.54 6.77
C TYR A 31 -12.95 3.94 7.51
N LYS A 32 -11.96 4.50 6.79
CA LYS A 32 -10.64 4.89 7.30
C LYS A 32 -9.91 3.74 8.01
N LEU A 33 -10.05 2.50 7.54
CA LEU A 33 -9.36 1.33 8.10
C LEU A 33 -7.93 1.25 7.52
N ASP A 34 -6.95 1.00 8.38
CA ASP A 34 -5.53 0.92 7.99
C ASP A 34 -5.18 -0.51 7.55
N PHE A 35 -5.33 -0.76 6.25
CA PHE A 35 -5.12 -2.08 5.66
C PHE A 35 -3.72 -2.29 5.08
N CYS A 36 -2.93 -1.23 4.90
CA CYS A 36 -1.58 -1.32 4.32
C CYS A 36 -0.50 -1.47 5.41
N CYS A 37 -0.51 -0.62 6.43
CA CYS A 37 0.44 -0.67 7.55
C CYS A 37 -0.09 -1.57 8.68
N GLY A 38 -1.37 -1.42 8.99
CA GLY A 38 -2.11 -2.24 9.97
C GLY A 38 -2.66 -3.55 9.41
N GLY A 39 -2.19 -4.02 8.25
CA GLY A 39 -2.76 -5.15 7.51
C GLY A 39 -2.89 -6.46 8.29
N LYS A 40 -2.04 -6.67 9.31
CA LYS A 40 -2.06 -7.84 10.22
C LYS A 40 -3.23 -7.82 11.22
N GLN A 41 -3.89 -6.68 11.44
CA GLN A 41 -5.04 -6.56 12.34
C GLN A 41 -6.28 -7.26 11.75
N SER A 42 -7.05 -7.96 12.59
CA SER A 42 -8.34 -8.53 12.17
C SER A 42 -9.36 -7.44 11.82
N LEU A 43 -10.28 -7.73 10.91
CA LEU A 43 -11.38 -6.81 10.59
C LEU A 43 -12.20 -6.46 11.85
N ALA A 44 -12.48 -7.45 12.72
CA ALA A 44 -13.20 -7.23 13.98
C ALA A 44 -12.50 -6.21 14.89
N ASP A 45 -11.20 -6.38 15.11
CA ASP A 45 -10.43 -5.49 15.99
C ASP A 45 -10.32 -4.08 15.42
N ALA A 46 -10.15 -3.97 14.09
CA ALA A 46 -10.07 -2.68 13.42
C ALA A 46 -11.38 -1.89 13.53
N LEU A 47 -12.52 -2.57 13.34
CA LEU A 47 -13.85 -1.97 13.50
C LEU A 47 -14.12 -1.58 14.95
N ALA A 48 -13.78 -2.45 15.91
CA ALA A 48 -13.95 -2.17 17.34
C ALA A 48 -13.13 -0.95 17.79
N LYS A 49 -11.87 -0.85 17.33
CA LYS A 49 -10.99 0.30 17.63
C LYS A 49 -11.58 1.62 17.13
N LYS A 50 -12.33 1.60 16.01
CA LYS A 50 -13.00 2.78 15.44
C LYS A 50 -14.46 2.95 15.86
N GLN A 51 -14.98 2.05 16.70
CA GLN A 51 -16.38 2.04 17.14
C GLN A 51 -17.36 2.03 15.95
N LEU A 52 -17.02 1.30 14.89
CA LEU A 52 -17.83 1.15 13.69
C LEU A 52 -18.76 -0.05 13.80
N ASP A 53 -19.97 0.06 13.23
CA ASP A 53 -20.89 -1.06 13.10
C ASP A 53 -20.38 -2.07 12.05
N PRO A 54 -20.12 -3.33 12.42
CA PRO A 54 -19.66 -4.34 11.48
C PRO A 54 -20.63 -4.63 10.33
N ALA A 55 -21.94 -4.46 10.54
CA ALA A 55 -22.95 -4.88 9.58
C ALA A 55 -22.78 -4.19 8.21
N ALA A 56 -22.51 -2.89 8.21
CA ALA A 56 -22.35 -2.12 6.97
C ALA A 56 -21.09 -2.53 6.18
N VAL A 57 -19.98 -2.76 6.90
CA VAL A 57 -18.70 -3.14 6.27
C VAL A 57 -18.76 -4.56 5.72
N LEU A 58 -19.32 -5.50 6.49
CA LEU A 58 -19.52 -6.88 6.04
C LEU A 58 -20.42 -6.94 4.80
N SER A 59 -21.56 -6.23 4.81
CA SER A 59 -22.45 -6.19 3.66
C SER A 59 -21.76 -5.65 2.41
N ALA A 60 -20.88 -4.64 2.53
CA ALA A 60 -20.13 -4.10 1.40
C ALA A 60 -19.11 -5.12 0.85
N LEU A 61 -18.37 -5.81 1.74
CA LEU A 61 -17.39 -6.82 1.34
C LEU A 61 -18.06 -8.04 0.69
N GLU A 62 -19.16 -8.53 1.25
CA GLU A 62 -19.93 -9.65 0.70
C GLU A 62 -20.49 -9.32 -0.69
N GLN A 63 -20.96 -8.09 -0.90
CA GLN A 63 -21.39 -7.63 -2.22
C GLN A 63 -20.26 -7.62 -3.24
N LEU A 64 -19.04 -7.24 -2.85
CA LEU A 64 -17.88 -7.29 -3.74
C LEU A 64 -17.51 -8.72 -4.10
N GLN A 65 -17.61 -9.67 -3.16
CA GLN A 65 -17.33 -11.09 -3.42
C GLN A 65 -18.33 -11.75 -4.39
N GLN A 66 -19.53 -11.19 -4.52
CA GLN A 66 -20.53 -11.65 -5.49
C GLN A 66 -20.32 -11.10 -6.90
N GLN A 67 -19.46 -10.09 -7.05
CA GLN A 67 -19.15 -9.51 -8.35
C GLN A 67 -18.07 -10.34 -9.04
N ASP A 68 -18.31 -10.68 -10.30
CA ASP A 68 -17.34 -11.39 -11.14
C ASP A 68 -16.32 -10.40 -11.74
N ILE A 69 -15.54 -9.78 -10.84
CA ILE A 69 -14.49 -8.84 -11.21
C ILE A 69 -13.16 -9.60 -11.19
N SER A 70 -12.55 -9.72 -12.38
CA SER A 70 -11.19 -10.22 -12.50
C SER A 70 -10.22 -9.26 -11.83
N PHE A 71 -9.44 -9.77 -10.87
CA PHE A 71 -8.31 -9.06 -10.28
C PHE A 71 -7.04 -9.92 -10.41
N THR A 72 -5.87 -9.26 -10.43
CA THR A 72 -4.60 -9.98 -10.48
C THR A 72 -4.25 -10.48 -9.09
N ASP A 73 -4.23 -11.80 -8.91
CA ASP A 73 -3.69 -12.43 -7.72
C ASP A 73 -2.16 -12.47 -7.80
N TRP A 74 -1.51 -11.44 -7.25
CA TRP A 74 -0.07 -11.30 -7.22
C TRP A 74 0.65 -12.41 -6.45
N ARG A 75 -0.03 -13.14 -5.56
CA ARG A 75 0.54 -14.29 -4.85
C ARG A 75 0.85 -15.45 -5.78
N SER A 76 0.10 -15.56 -6.87
CA SER A 76 0.32 -16.58 -7.90
C SER A 76 1.45 -16.23 -8.88
N LYS A 77 1.92 -14.98 -8.86
CA LYS A 77 2.90 -14.45 -9.81
C LYS A 77 4.34 -14.66 -9.32
N PRO A 78 5.32 -14.75 -10.23
CA PRO A 78 6.73 -14.72 -9.85
C PRO A 78 7.09 -13.41 -9.13
N VAL A 79 7.92 -13.49 -8.09
CA VAL A 79 8.41 -12.33 -7.33
C VAL A 79 9.00 -11.24 -8.24
N LYS A 80 9.74 -11.63 -9.28
CA LYS A 80 10.32 -10.69 -10.24
C LYS A 80 9.28 -9.90 -11.04
N GLU A 81 8.12 -10.51 -11.32
CA GLU A 81 7.02 -9.83 -12.02
C GLU A 81 6.36 -8.80 -11.09
N LEU A 82 6.14 -9.15 -9.82
CA LEU A 82 5.63 -8.21 -8.83
C LEU A 82 6.59 -7.03 -8.59
N ILE A 83 7.89 -7.29 -8.47
CA ILE A 83 8.91 -6.23 -8.34
C ILE A 83 8.86 -5.30 -9.56
N ALA A 84 8.88 -5.84 -10.78
CA ALA A 84 8.82 -5.01 -11.99
C ALA A 84 7.54 -4.15 -12.04
N TYR A 85 6.41 -4.73 -11.64
CA TYR A 85 5.16 -3.99 -11.52
C TYR A 85 5.24 -2.86 -10.49
N ILE A 86 5.80 -3.12 -9.29
CA ILE A 86 5.91 -2.09 -8.24
C ILE A 86 6.76 -0.91 -8.73
N LEU A 87 7.89 -1.20 -9.37
CA LEU A 87 8.78 -0.18 -9.91
C LEU A 87 8.08 0.71 -10.94
N GLU A 88 7.40 0.13 -11.93
CA GLU A 88 6.75 0.87 -13.01
C GLU A 88 5.46 1.57 -12.54
N ARG A 89 4.61 0.85 -11.81
CA ARG A 89 3.27 1.32 -11.44
C ARG A 89 3.30 2.32 -10.28
N PHE A 90 4.22 2.17 -9.34
CA PHE A 90 4.27 2.98 -8.12
C PHE A 90 5.52 3.83 -8.05
N HIS A 91 6.74 3.26 -8.06
CA HIS A 91 7.95 4.07 -7.81
C HIS A 91 8.14 5.17 -8.85
N GLU A 92 8.12 4.82 -10.14
CA GLU A 92 8.20 5.81 -11.23
C GLU A 92 7.01 6.78 -11.23
N ARG A 93 5.86 6.36 -10.70
CA ARG A 93 4.67 7.19 -10.62
C ARG A 93 4.77 8.20 -9.49
N HIS A 94 5.20 7.80 -8.31
CA HIS A 94 5.42 8.69 -7.16
C HIS A 94 6.47 9.76 -7.47
N ARG A 95 7.55 9.39 -8.18
CA ARG A 95 8.55 10.33 -8.71
C ARG A 95 8.00 11.37 -9.66
N ARG A 96 6.86 11.11 -10.32
CA ARG A 96 6.16 12.07 -11.18
C ARG A 96 5.09 12.86 -10.43
N GLN A 97 4.35 12.19 -9.54
CA GLN A 97 3.25 12.77 -8.78
C GLN A 97 3.75 13.84 -7.80
N LEU A 98 4.70 13.50 -6.93
CA LEU A 98 5.10 14.36 -5.82
C LEU A 98 5.65 15.72 -6.29
N PRO A 99 6.56 15.81 -7.27
CA PRO A 99 7.04 17.10 -7.76
C PRO A 99 5.94 18.01 -8.31
N GLU A 100 4.94 17.45 -8.99
CA GLU A 100 3.81 18.23 -9.50
C GLU A 100 2.88 18.68 -8.37
N LEU A 101 2.64 17.82 -7.38
CA LEU A 101 1.83 18.14 -6.21
C LEU A 101 2.48 19.23 -5.35
N ILE A 102 3.79 19.17 -5.13
CA ILE A 102 4.57 20.22 -4.46
C ILE A 102 4.41 21.56 -5.22
N ARG A 103 4.53 21.54 -6.55
CA ARG A 103 4.38 22.73 -7.39
C ARG A 103 2.98 23.34 -7.27
N LEU A 104 1.94 22.50 -7.26
CA LEU A 104 0.56 22.92 -7.10
C LEU A 104 0.26 23.44 -5.69
N ALA A 105 0.72 22.74 -4.65
CA ALA A 105 0.58 23.16 -3.24
C ALA A 105 1.20 24.53 -3.02
N ARG A 106 2.44 24.74 -3.49
CA ARG A 106 3.13 26.03 -3.38
C ARG A 106 2.34 27.17 -4.02
N ARG A 107 1.71 26.91 -5.15
CA ARG A 107 0.86 27.89 -5.84
C ARG A 107 -0.43 28.17 -5.06
N VAL A 108 -1.07 27.14 -4.53
CA VAL A 108 -2.30 27.29 -3.72
C VAL A 108 -1.99 28.09 -2.46
N GLU A 109 -0.95 27.72 -1.72
CA GLU A 109 -0.54 28.45 -0.51
C GLU A 109 -0.18 29.91 -0.79
N HIS A 110 0.56 30.17 -1.87
CA HIS A 110 0.93 31.54 -2.24
C HIS A 110 -0.28 32.42 -2.61
N VAL A 111 -1.22 31.89 -3.39
CA VAL A 111 -2.38 32.66 -3.89
C VAL A 111 -3.46 32.81 -2.82
N HIS A 112 -3.63 31.81 -1.96
CA HIS A 112 -4.71 31.74 -0.98
C HIS A 112 -4.23 31.94 0.46
N ILE A 113 -3.08 32.58 0.70
CA ILE A 113 -2.48 32.74 2.04
C ILE A 113 -3.43 33.40 3.06
N ASP A 114 -4.32 34.29 2.61
CA ASP A 114 -5.28 34.98 3.46
C ASP A 114 -6.60 34.21 3.65
N ASP A 115 -6.77 33.05 2.98
CA ASP A 115 -7.92 32.17 3.13
C ASP A 115 -7.74 31.26 4.36
N PRO A 116 -8.65 31.28 5.36
CA PRO A 116 -8.57 30.40 6.52
C PRO A 116 -8.59 28.90 6.19
N GLN A 117 -9.08 28.51 5.01
CA GLN A 117 -9.11 27.11 4.54
C GLN A 117 -7.86 26.72 3.77
N CYS A 118 -6.92 27.65 3.54
CA CYS A 118 -5.66 27.38 2.85
C CYS A 118 -4.89 26.25 3.55
N PRO A 119 -4.39 25.23 2.82
CA PRO A 119 -3.66 24.11 3.41
C PRO A 119 -2.21 24.54 3.71
N THR A 120 -2.07 25.48 4.63
CA THR A 120 -0.79 26.09 4.99
C THR A 120 0.18 25.05 5.52
N GLY A 121 1.39 24.99 4.97
CA GLY A 121 2.42 24.02 5.31
C GLY A 121 2.35 22.70 4.51
N LEU A 122 1.39 22.56 3.58
CA LEU A 122 1.28 21.37 2.74
C LEU A 122 2.48 21.21 1.79
N THR A 123 3.03 22.31 1.29
CA THR A 123 4.19 22.30 0.40
C THR A 123 5.40 21.67 1.07
N ASP A 124 5.74 22.16 2.27
CA ASP A 124 6.88 21.65 3.05
C ASP A 124 6.67 20.18 3.43
N HIS A 125 5.45 19.82 3.84
CA HIS A 125 5.10 18.43 4.14
C HIS A 125 5.25 17.49 2.94
N LEU A 126 4.85 17.92 1.73
CA LEU A 126 5.02 17.13 0.51
C LEU A 126 6.48 17.06 0.07
N ASP A 127 7.26 18.12 0.27
CA ASP A 127 8.70 18.12 0.04
C ASP A 127 9.39 17.09 0.95
N ASP A 128 9.05 17.05 2.25
CA ASP A 128 9.57 16.06 3.20
C ASP A 128 9.15 14.63 2.82
N MET A 129 7.87 14.41 2.51
CA MET A 129 7.37 13.11 2.04
C MET A 129 8.13 12.63 0.79
N TYR A 130 8.47 13.53 -0.12
CA TYR A 130 9.21 13.18 -1.33
C TYR A 130 10.64 12.74 -1.04
N GLN A 131 11.35 13.41 -0.14
CA GLN A 131 12.71 13.00 0.23
C GLN A 131 12.72 11.64 0.92
N GLU A 132 11.82 11.43 1.87
CA GLU A 132 11.74 10.16 2.61
C GLU A 132 11.34 9.01 1.69
N LEU A 133 10.31 9.20 0.84
CA LEU A 133 9.87 8.15 -0.08
C LEU A 133 10.92 7.85 -1.15
N GLU A 134 11.64 8.85 -1.68
CA GLU A 134 12.73 8.60 -2.64
C GLU A 134 13.88 7.81 -2.00
N SER A 135 14.29 8.20 -0.79
CA SER A 135 15.30 7.49 0.00
C SER A 135 14.89 6.04 0.27
N HIS A 136 13.63 5.84 0.68
CA HIS A 136 13.00 4.54 0.87
C HIS A 136 13.08 3.67 -0.40
N MET A 137 12.47 4.14 -1.50
CA MET A 137 12.44 3.44 -2.79
C MET A 137 13.84 3.11 -3.33
N MET A 138 14.83 3.98 -3.10
CA MET A 138 16.23 3.70 -3.46
C MET A 138 16.81 2.51 -2.71
N LYS A 139 16.56 2.37 -1.39
CA LYS A 139 17.02 1.21 -0.60
C LYS A 139 16.39 -0.07 -1.12
N GLU A 140 15.12 0.00 -1.50
CA GLU A 140 14.42 -1.13 -2.07
C GLU A 140 15.00 -1.55 -3.42
N GLU A 141 15.08 -0.59 -4.36
CA GLU A 141 15.57 -0.79 -5.72
C GLU A 141 17.02 -1.31 -5.77
N GLN A 142 17.89 -0.77 -4.92
CA GLN A 142 19.32 -1.05 -5.00
C GLN A 142 19.72 -2.29 -4.18
N ILE A 143 18.98 -2.60 -3.11
CA ILE A 143 19.38 -3.63 -2.14
C ILE A 143 18.30 -4.68 -1.98
N LEU A 144 17.10 -4.31 -1.50
CA LEU A 144 16.10 -5.28 -1.07
C LEU A 144 15.52 -6.09 -2.22
N PHE A 145 15.07 -5.42 -3.29
CA PHE A 145 14.47 -6.07 -4.46
C PHE A 145 15.44 -7.00 -5.19
N PRO A 146 16.73 -6.64 -5.41
CA PRO A 146 17.71 -7.58 -5.92
C PRO A 146 17.87 -8.85 -5.07
N MET A 147 17.88 -8.73 -3.73
CA MET A 147 17.96 -9.88 -2.83
C MET A 147 16.74 -10.79 -2.96
N LEU A 148 15.53 -10.21 -2.92
CA LEU A 148 14.27 -10.94 -3.07
C LEU A 148 14.15 -11.62 -4.44
N ALA A 149 14.52 -10.92 -5.51
CA ALA A 149 14.57 -11.46 -6.87
C ALA A 149 15.59 -12.61 -7.02
N GLY A 150 16.64 -12.61 -6.19
CA GLY A 150 17.63 -13.68 -6.06
C GLY A 150 17.19 -14.85 -5.17
N GLY A 151 16.02 -14.78 -4.55
CA GLY A 151 15.50 -15.81 -3.64
C GLY A 151 16.07 -15.75 -2.22
N ILE A 152 16.75 -14.66 -1.86
CA ILE A 152 17.22 -14.40 -0.50
C ILE A 152 16.10 -13.65 0.24
N TYR A 153 15.75 -14.11 1.44
CA TYR A 153 14.78 -13.44 2.30
C TYR A 153 15.49 -12.67 3.42
N PRO A 154 15.70 -11.34 3.28
CA PRO A 154 16.44 -10.54 4.25
C PRO A 154 15.52 -9.97 5.33
N SER A 155 15.23 -10.75 6.37
CA SER A 155 14.29 -10.35 7.44
C SER A 155 14.64 -9.01 8.10
N GLY A 156 15.92 -8.74 8.37
CA GLY A 156 16.36 -7.48 8.97
C GLY A 156 16.01 -6.25 8.10
N PRO A 157 16.49 -6.18 6.85
CA PRO A 157 16.10 -5.12 5.91
C PRO A 157 14.59 -4.96 5.71
N ILE A 158 13.83 -6.07 5.63
CA ILE A 158 12.36 -6.01 5.52
C ILE A 158 11.75 -5.30 6.72
N SER A 159 12.18 -5.62 7.94
CA SER A 159 11.65 -4.96 9.15
C SER A 159 11.93 -3.46 9.18
N VAL A 160 13.03 -3.00 8.57
CA VAL A 160 13.30 -1.56 8.43
C VAL A 160 12.34 -0.91 7.42
N MET A 161 12.07 -1.56 6.29
CA MET A 161 11.10 -1.04 5.31
C MET A 161 9.67 -1.03 5.89
N GLU A 162 9.26 -2.08 6.62
CA GLU A 162 7.96 -2.10 7.30
C GLU A 162 7.81 -0.95 8.32
N GLU A 163 8.88 -0.58 9.05
CA GLU A 163 8.86 0.57 9.97
C GLU A 163 8.76 1.91 9.21
N GLU A 164 9.48 2.05 8.10
CA GLU A 164 9.38 3.24 7.25
C GLU A 164 7.99 3.36 6.59
N HIS A 165 7.33 2.24 6.29
CA HIS A 165 5.93 2.24 5.86
C HIS A 165 5.00 2.83 6.91
N LEU A 166 5.21 2.54 8.22
CA LEU A 166 4.45 3.17 9.28
C LEU A 166 4.62 4.70 9.26
N GLN A 167 5.85 5.17 9.05
CA GLN A 167 6.16 6.61 8.96
C GLN A 167 5.50 7.27 7.74
N HIS A 168 5.45 6.58 6.60
CA HIS A 168 4.68 7.04 5.44
C HIS A 168 3.17 7.06 5.71
N GLY A 169 2.65 6.10 6.48
CA GLY A 169 1.28 6.11 7.00
C GLY A 169 0.99 7.35 7.85
N ASP A 170 1.87 7.66 8.81
CA ASP A 170 1.77 8.86 9.65
C ASP A 170 1.82 10.16 8.81
N ALA A 171 2.66 10.20 7.78
CA ALA A 171 2.74 11.33 6.85
C ALA A 171 1.43 11.52 6.05
N LEU A 172 0.76 10.45 5.65
CA LEU A 172 -0.57 10.52 5.04
C LEU A 172 -1.63 11.03 6.00
N GLU A 173 -1.54 10.72 7.30
CA GLU A 173 -2.45 11.30 8.30
C GLU A 173 -2.25 12.81 8.48
N VAL A 174 -1.01 13.28 8.43
CA VAL A 174 -0.70 14.72 8.47
C VAL A 174 -1.24 15.42 7.21
N LEU A 175 -1.07 14.80 6.04
CA LEU A 175 -1.64 15.27 4.77
C LEU A 175 -3.17 15.42 4.87
N ASP A 176 -3.87 14.42 5.42
CA ASP A 176 -5.31 14.51 5.68
C ASP A 176 -5.66 15.67 6.62
N LYS A 177 -4.89 15.90 7.68
CA LYS A 177 -5.15 17.00 8.63
C LYS A 177 -5.00 18.36 7.95
N LEU A 178 -3.92 18.57 7.20
CA LEU A 178 -3.64 19.83 6.48
C LEU A 178 -4.69 20.15 5.41
N THR A 179 -5.29 19.12 4.83
CA THR A 179 -6.22 19.25 3.70
C THR A 179 -7.70 19.11 4.09
N ASN A 180 -7.99 19.01 5.39
CA ASN A 180 -9.31 18.67 5.90
C ASN A 180 -9.89 17.40 5.23
N ASN A 181 -9.12 16.31 5.28
CA ASN A 181 -9.38 15.04 4.62
C ASN A 181 -9.56 15.17 3.10
N ILE A 182 -8.72 16.00 2.45
CA ILE A 182 -8.78 16.27 1.02
C ILE A 182 -10.17 16.80 0.60
N THR A 183 -10.77 17.66 1.45
CA THR A 183 -12.07 18.28 1.19
C THR A 183 -11.88 19.69 0.65
N LEU A 184 -12.32 19.93 -0.59
CA LEU A 184 -12.21 21.24 -1.22
C LEU A 184 -13.14 22.27 -0.57
N PRO A 185 -12.69 23.53 -0.40
CA PRO A 185 -13.59 24.63 -0.07
C PRO A 185 -14.57 24.91 -1.23
N ALA A 186 -15.72 25.53 -0.92
CA ALA A 186 -16.79 25.76 -1.89
C ALA A 186 -16.36 26.66 -3.08
N ASP A 187 -15.39 27.53 -2.85
CA ASP A 187 -14.83 28.50 -3.78
C ASP A 187 -13.42 28.12 -4.28
N ALA A 188 -13.04 26.85 -4.14
CA ALA A 188 -11.76 26.34 -4.60
C ALA A 188 -11.50 26.66 -6.08
N CYS A 189 -10.34 27.23 -6.38
CA CYS A 189 -9.92 27.46 -7.75
C CYS A 189 -9.50 26.15 -8.45
N ASN A 190 -9.43 26.15 -9.79
CA ASN A 190 -9.05 24.97 -10.56
C ASN A 190 -7.68 24.37 -10.17
N THR A 191 -6.73 25.20 -9.71
CA THR A 191 -5.41 24.71 -9.25
C THR A 191 -5.55 23.93 -7.95
N TRP A 192 -6.38 24.39 -7.02
CA TRP A 192 -6.66 23.71 -5.77
C TRP A 192 -7.43 22.41 -6.01
N THR A 193 -8.43 22.44 -6.90
CA THR A 193 -9.14 21.23 -7.34
C THR A 193 -8.19 20.20 -7.93
N ALA A 194 -7.29 20.61 -8.84
CA ALA A 194 -6.30 19.72 -9.43
C ALA A 194 -5.33 19.14 -8.39
N LEU A 195 -4.87 19.98 -7.43
CA LEU A 195 -4.05 19.53 -6.32
C LEU A 195 -4.75 18.41 -5.54
N TYR A 196 -5.98 18.63 -5.08
CA TYR A 196 -6.67 17.67 -4.21
C TYR A 196 -7.04 16.38 -4.95
N LEU A 197 -7.36 16.46 -6.24
CA LEU A 197 -7.52 15.25 -7.07
C LEU A 197 -6.23 14.44 -7.14
N GLY A 198 -5.09 15.11 -7.34
CA GLY A 198 -3.78 14.44 -7.39
C GLY A 198 -3.32 13.94 -6.02
N LEU A 199 -3.63 14.63 -4.92
CA LEU A 199 -3.34 14.16 -3.56
C LEU A 199 -4.12 12.89 -3.23
N LYS A 200 -5.39 12.84 -3.64
CA LYS A 200 -6.21 11.63 -3.48
C LYS A 200 -5.59 10.45 -4.25
N GLU A 201 -5.17 10.69 -5.49
CA GLU A 201 -4.52 9.66 -6.30
C GLU A 201 -3.19 9.20 -5.69
N LEU A 202 -2.33 10.13 -5.25
CA LEU A 202 -1.08 9.81 -4.55
C LEU A 202 -1.33 8.93 -3.33
N LYS A 203 -2.31 9.30 -2.49
CA LYS A 203 -2.66 8.55 -1.29
C LYS A 203 -3.13 7.14 -1.62
N GLU A 204 -4.04 7.01 -2.58
CA GLU A 204 -4.55 5.71 -3.02
C GLU A 204 -3.43 4.83 -3.60
N ASP A 205 -2.55 5.40 -4.41
CA ASP A 205 -1.40 4.70 -4.99
C ASP A 205 -0.41 4.24 -3.91
N LEU A 206 -0.03 5.13 -2.97
CA LEU A 206 0.94 4.82 -1.93
C LEU A 206 0.41 3.75 -0.96
N MET A 207 -0.89 3.79 -0.63
CA MET A 207 -1.51 2.74 0.18
C MET A 207 -1.53 1.39 -0.55
N GLN A 208 -1.77 1.37 -1.87
CA GLN A 208 -1.75 0.14 -2.66
C GLN A 208 -0.34 -0.41 -2.84
N HIS A 209 0.66 0.46 -3.03
CA HIS A 209 2.07 0.14 -3.07
C HIS A 209 2.48 -0.60 -1.79
N ILE A 210 2.34 0.06 -0.64
CA ILE A 210 2.72 -0.49 0.67
C ILE A 210 1.97 -1.80 0.96
N LEU A 211 0.69 -1.90 0.57
CA LEU A 211 -0.09 -3.13 0.72
C LEU A 211 0.55 -4.31 -0.02
N LEU A 212 0.92 -4.12 -1.29
CA LEU A 212 1.53 -5.19 -2.09
C LEU A 212 2.87 -5.62 -1.52
N GLU A 213 3.63 -4.69 -0.97
CA GLU A 213 4.90 -5.00 -0.33
C GLU A 213 4.70 -5.78 0.96
N ASN A 214 3.95 -5.22 1.91
CA ASN A 214 3.77 -5.82 3.23
C ASN A 214 3.06 -7.18 3.16
N GLU A 215 2.00 -7.30 2.36
CA GLU A 215 1.12 -8.48 2.38
C GLU A 215 1.47 -9.54 1.34
N ILE A 216 2.36 -9.24 0.38
CA ILE A 216 2.71 -10.16 -0.69
C ILE A 216 4.23 -10.28 -0.87
N LEU A 217 4.94 -9.18 -1.11
CA LEU A 217 6.37 -9.24 -1.46
C LEU A 217 7.26 -9.58 -0.25
N PHE A 218 6.93 -9.04 0.92
CA PHE A 218 7.69 -9.19 2.16
C PHE A 218 7.25 -10.38 3.00
N VAL A 219 6.23 -11.12 2.56
CA VAL A 219 5.80 -12.35 3.22
C VAL A 219 6.77 -13.48 2.87
N GLN A 220 7.34 -14.11 3.89
CA GLN A 220 8.16 -15.30 3.69
C GLN A 220 7.26 -16.45 3.21
N TRP A 221 7.35 -16.79 1.94
CA TRP A 221 6.72 -18.00 1.42
C TRP A 221 7.52 -19.21 1.87
N HIS A 222 7.04 -19.88 2.91
CA HIS A 222 7.40 -21.27 3.15
C HIS A 222 6.68 -22.14 2.11
N ASP A 223 7.46 -22.96 1.40
CA ASP A 223 7.08 -23.96 0.40
C ASP A 223 6.93 -23.52 -1.07
N LYS A 224 8.04 -23.64 -1.80
CA LYS A 224 8.03 -24.42 -3.06
C LYS A 224 8.81 -25.72 -2.80
N PRO A 225 8.27 -26.91 -3.15
CA PRO A 225 9.10 -28.11 -3.19
C PRO A 225 10.25 -27.86 -4.17
N ALA A 226 11.45 -28.24 -3.75
CA ALA A 226 12.65 -28.12 -4.55
C ALA A 226 12.40 -28.67 -5.97
N HIS A 227 12.60 -27.84 -6.98
CA HIS A 227 12.77 -28.31 -8.34
C HIS A 227 14.01 -29.21 -8.39
N GLY A 228 13.84 -30.46 -8.83
CA GLY A 228 14.94 -31.30 -9.31
C GLY A 228 15.29 -32.51 -8.46
N ALA A 229 14.34 -33.41 -8.20
CA ALA A 229 14.67 -34.82 -8.02
C ALA A 229 14.80 -35.49 -9.40
N GLU A 230 15.80 -35.10 -10.18
CA GLU A 230 16.35 -35.99 -11.20
C GLU A 230 17.63 -36.59 -10.65
N GLY A 231 17.56 -37.88 -10.36
CA GLY A 231 18.65 -38.64 -9.80
C GLY A 231 19.85 -38.63 -10.73
N GLN A 232 20.92 -37.95 -10.31
CA GLN A 232 22.27 -38.29 -10.73
C GLN A 232 23.05 -38.72 -9.51
N VAL A 233 23.07 -40.03 -9.30
CA VAL A 233 23.96 -40.71 -8.35
C VAL A 233 25.40 -40.43 -8.79
N CYS A 234 26.08 -39.53 -8.10
CA CYS A 234 27.53 -39.38 -8.23
C CYS A 234 28.19 -40.46 -7.36
N CYS A 235 28.43 -41.63 -7.95
CA CYS A 235 29.31 -42.66 -7.38
C CYS A 235 30.77 -42.23 -7.62
N GLY A 236 31.33 -41.44 -6.70
CA GLY A 236 32.73 -41.09 -6.66
C GLY A 236 33.49 -41.99 -5.71
N SER A 237 33.96 -43.13 -6.20
CA SER A 237 34.88 -44.02 -5.51
C SER A 237 36.20 -43.29 -5.26
N CYS A 238 36.54 -43.03 -4.00
CA CYS A 238 37.90 -42.69 -3.58
C CYS A 238 38.62 -43.99 -3.19
N GLN A 239 39.51 -44.45 -4.06
CA GLN A 239 40.70 -45.26 -3.73
C GLN A 239 41.89 -44.63 -4.45
#